data_AF-A0A1T4XCM1-F1
#
_entry.id   AF-A0A1T4XCM1-F1
#
_cell.length_a   1.000
_cell.length_b   1.000
_cell.length_c   1.000
_cell.angle_alpha   90.00
_cell.angle_beta   90.00
_cell.angle_gamma   90.00
#
_symmetry.space_group_name_H-M   'P 1'
#
loop_
_entity.id
_entity.type
_entity.pdbx_description
1 polymer ?
#
loop_
_entity_poly.entity_id
_entity_poly.type
_entity_poly.pdbx_seq_one_letter_code
_entity_poly.pdbx_strand_id
1 'polypeptide(L)'
;MNEHIDIEVKRMSKESIEMLNNLSAVCKRYGINYYRATQEMRDLLDTIALHEYQLQKAREQGLTRSSVPPFMGIKRSERSNNRPA
;
A
#
# COMPACT_ATOMS: atom_id res chain seq x y z
N MET A 1 -21.37 -9.09 37.30
CA MET A 1 -22.01 -8.89 35.99
C MET A 1 -20.95 -9.14 34.95
N ASN A 2 -21.00 -10.26 34.23
CA ASN A 2 -20.07 -10.54 33.14
C ASN A 2 -20.64 -9.87 31.89
N GLU A 3 -19.95 -8.84 31.40
CA GLU A 3 -20.25 -8.25 30.11
C GLU A 3 -19.88 -9.29 29.04
N HIS A 4 -20.89 -9.82 28.35
CA HIS A 4 -20.67 -10.62 27.15
C HIS A 4 -20.16 -9.68 26.05
N ILE A 5 -18.88 -9.81 25.70
CA ILE A 5 -18.32 -9.13 24.53
C ILE A 5 -18.72 -9.96 23.30
N ASP A 6 -19.77 -9.53 22.61
CA ASP A 6 -20.13 -10.06 21.29
C ASP A 6 -19.19 -9.47 20.24
N ILE A 7 -18.26 -10.28 19.72
CA ILE A 7 -17.36 -9.88 18.65
C ILE A 7 -18.08 -10.11 17.30
N GLU A 8 -18.47 -9.01 16.65
CA GLU A 8 -19.02 -9.06 15.29
C GLU A 8 -17.88 -9.14 14.26
N VAL A 9 -17.76 -10.27 13.55
CA VAL A 9 -16.76 -10.45 12.48
C VAL A 9 -17.37 -10.11 11.12
N LYS A 10 -16.95 -8.98 10.53
CA LYS A 10 -17.31 -8.60 9.16
C LYS A 10 -16.27 -9.10 8.16
N ARG A 11 -16.73 -9.55 6.99
CA ARG A 11 -15.83 -9.90 5.89
C ARG A 11 -15.09 -8.66 5.41
N MET A 12 -13.79 -8.80 5.20
CA MET A 12 -12.97 -7.75 4.60
C MET A 12 -13.40 -7.50 3.15
N SER A 13 -13.32 -6.24 2.72
CA SER A 13 -13.51 -5.90 1.31
C SER A 13 -12.38 -6.47 0.45
N LYS A 14 -12.64 -6.68 -0.84
CA LYS A 14 -11.63 -7.12 -1.79
C LYS A 14 -10.44 -6.15 -1.85
N GLU A 15 -10.72 -4.85 -1.81
CA GLU A 15 -9.71 -3.79 -1.78
C GLU A 15 -8.81 -3.90 -0.55
N SER A 16 -9.38 -4.08 0.64
CA SER A 16 -8.58 -4.22 1.87
C SER A 16 -7.67 -5.46 1.81
N ILE A 17 -8.16 -6.56 1.22
CA ILE A 17 -7.34 -7.77 1.03
C ILE A 17 -6.19 -7.50 0.04
N GLU A 18 -6.45 -6.81 -1.07
CA GLU A 18 -5.42 -6.43 -2.04
C GLU A 18 -4.35 -5.52 -1.43
N MET A 19 -4.75 -4.53 -0.64
CA MET A 19 -3.82 -3.66 0.08
C MET A 19 -2.95 -4.43 1.08
N LEU A 20 -3.54 -5.35 1.84
CA LEU A 20 -2.80 -6.23 2.77
C LEU A 20 -1.82 -7.14 2.03
N ASN A 21 -2.20 -7.67 0.87
CA ASN A 21 -1.31 -8.48 0.03
C ASN A 21 -0.11 -7.66 -0.45
N ASN A 22 -0.32 -6.41 -0.89
CA ASN A 22 0.77 -5.53 -1.27
C ASN A 22 1.68 -5.20 -0.08
N LEU A 23 1.13 -4.86 1.08
CA LEU A 23 1.94 -4.63 2.28
C LEU A 23 2.75 -5.87 2.67
N SER A 24 2.15 -7.07 2.60
CA SER A 24 2.84 -8.33 2.86
C SER A 24 3.99 -8.56 1.88
N ALA A 25 3.78 -8.29 0.58
CA ALA A 25 4.82 -8.41 -0.44
C ALA A 25 5.99 -7.45 -0.19
N VAL A 26 5.68 -6.19 0.15
CA VAL A 26 6.68 -5.16 0.51
C VAL A 26 7.49 -5.60 1.74
N CYS A 27 6.83 -6.04 2.80
CA CYS A 27 7.51 -6.52 4.01
C CYS A 27 8.45 -7.70 3.72
N LYS A 28 7.99 -8.68 2.92
CA LYS A 28 8.82 -9.82 2.48
C LYS A 28 10.02 -9.37 1.66
N ARG A 29 9.83 -8.43 0.72
CA ARG A 29 10.90 -7.91 -0.15
C ARG A 29 12.02 -7.23 0.64
N TYR A 30 11.69 -6.54 1.73
CA TYR A 30 12.67 -5.87 2.59
C TYR A 30 13.12 -6.72 3.79
N GLY A 31 12.58 -7.92 3.97
CA GLY A 31 12.92 -8.79 5.10
C GLY A 31 12.51 -8.23 6.48
N ILE A 32 11.52 -7.34 6.52
CA ILE A 32 11.10 -6.67 7.75
C ILE A 32 9.83 -7.34 8.29
N ASN A 33 9.88 -7.77 9.55
CA ASN A 33 8.68 -8.16 10.27
C ASN A 33 7.93 -6.90 10.73
N TYR A 34 6.81 -6.60 10.07
CA TYR A 34 6.00 -5.40 10.30
C TYR A 34 5.67 -5.16 11.78
N TYR A 35 5.28 -6.21 12.51
CA TYR A 35 4.88 -6.11 13.92
C TYR A 35 6.05 -5.92 14.87
N ARG A 36 7.28 -6.24 14.44
CA ARG A 36 8.52 -6.05 15.23
C ARG A 36 9.31 -4.81 14.82
N ALA A 37 8.88 -4.12 13.76
CA ALA A 37 9.55 -2.95 13.22
C ALA A 37 9.33 -1.72 14.13
N THR A 38 10.20 -0.71 14.00
CA THR A 38 9.96 0.61 14.59
C THR A 38 8.78 1.31 13.90
N GLN A 39 8.21 2.34 14.51
CA GLN A 39 7.12 3.10 13.88
C GLN A 39 7.58 3.71 12.54
N GLU A 40 8.76 4.32 12.51
CA GLU A 40 9.32 4.91 11.29
C GLU A 40 9.49 3.88 10.15
N MET A 41 9.91 2.65 10.49
CA MET A 41 9.99 1.57 9.51
C MET A 41 8.61 1.14 9.01
N ARG A 42 7.61 1.07 9.90
CA ARG A 42 6.23 0.77 9.48
C ARG A 42 5.69 1.85 8.55
N ASP A 43 5.88 3.13 8.91
CA ASP A 43 5.42 4.27 8.10
C ASP A 43 6.05 4.24 6.70
N LEU A 44 7.35 3.90 6.61
CA LEU A 44 8.03 3.71 5.34
C LEU A 44 7.44 2.55 4.53
N LEU A 45 7.23 1.38 5.15
CA LEU A 45 6.66 0.21 4.49
C LEU A 45 5.24 0.48 3.99
N ASP A 46 4.41 1.15 4.79
CA ASP A 46 3.04 1.54 4.45
C ASP A 46 3.02 2.54 3.29
N THR A 47 3.94 3.52 3.30
CA THR A 47 4.09 4.49 2.20
C THR A 47 4.49 3.81 0.90
N ILE A 48 5.41 2.84 0.94
CA ILE A 48 5.83 2.07 -0.23
C ILE A 48 4.67 1.20 -0.75
N ALA A 49 4.00 0.46 0.14
CA ALA A 49 2.89 -0.42 -0.21
C ALA A 49 1.72 0.34 -0.84
N LEU A 50 1.37 1.50 -0.27
CA LEU A 50 0.35 2.38 -0.81
C LEU A 50 0.73 2.89 -2.21
N HIS A 51 1.98 3.32 -2.38
CA HIS A 51 2.43 3.83 -3.67
C HIS A 51 2.41 2.76 -4.77
N GLU A 52 2.85 1.55 -4.45
CA GLU A 52 2.83 0.42 -5.38
C GLU A 52 1.40 -0.01 -5.73
N TYR A 53 0.51 -0.03 -4.74
CA TYR A 53 -0.92 -0.30 -4.97
C TYR A 53 -1.54 0.74 -5.92
N GLN A 54 -1.28 2.03 -5.71
CA GLN A 54 -1.80 3.09 -6.58
C GLN A 54 -1.28 2.97 -8.01
N LEU A 55 0.02 2.66 -8.18
CA LEU A 55 0.60 2.41 -9.50
C LEU A 55 -0.04 1.18 -10.17
N GLN A 56 -0.25 0.10 -9.44
CA GLN A 56 -0.95 -1.07 -9.95
C GLN A 56 -2.37 -0.73 -10.41
N LYS A 57 -3.14 0.03 -9.62
CA LYS A 57 -4.50 0.43 -9.99
C LYS A 57 -4.55 1.37 -11.19
N ALA A 58 -3.61 2.31 -11.27
CA ALA A 58 -3.46 3.15 -12.45
C ALA A 58 -3.13 2.30 -13.70
N ARG A 59 -2.28 1.28 -13.56
CA ARG A 59 -1.92 0.37 -14.65
C ARG A 59 -3.09 -0.47 -15.12
N GLU A 60 -3.89 -1.00 -14.20
CA GLU A 60 -5.13 -1.75 -14.50
C GLU A 60 -6.13 -0.89 -15.31
N GLN A 61 -6.08 0.44 -15.13
CA GLN A 61 -6.91 1.42 -15.86
C GLN A 61 -6.24 1.96 -17.14
N GLY A 62 -5.04 1.49 -17.49
CA GLY A 62 -4.30 1.99 -18.66
C GLY A 62 -3.76 3.42 -18.52
N LEU A 63 -3.65 3.91 -17.28
CA LEU A 63 -3.17 5.27 -16.99
C LEU A 63 -1.64 5.34 -17.00
N THR A 64 -1.13 6.55 -17.14
CA THR A 64 0.30 6.85 -17.01
C THR A 64 0.64 7.11 -15.55
N ARG A 65 1.93 7.08 -15.21
CA ARG A 65 2.41 7.36 -13.86
C ARG A 65 1.94 8.71 -13.32
N SER A 66 1.75 9.69 -14.19
CA SER A 66 1.27 11.03 -13.82
C SER A 66 -0.05 11.03 -13.04
N SER A 67 -0.89 10.00 -13.18
CA SER A 67 -2.15 9.87 -12.43
C SER A 67 -1.95 9.48 -10.96
N VAL A 68 -0.74 9.06 -10.56
CA VAL A 68 -0.40 8.67 -9.20
C VAL A 68 0.54 9.72 -8.61
N PRO A 69 0.27 10.25 -7.40
CA PRO A 69 1.16 11.20 -6.73
C PRO A 69 2.60 10.71 -6.66
N PRO A 70 3.61 11.59 -6.76
CA PRO A 70 5.00 11.19 -6.64
C PRO A 70 5.30 10.57 -5.25
N PHE A 71 6.17 9.57 -5.23
CA PHE A 71 6.64 8.96 -3.99
C PHE A 71 7.31 10.00 -3.09
N MET A 72 6.78 10.19 -1.88
CA MET A 72 7.29 11.15 -0.88
C MET A 72 7.48 12.58 -1.42
N GLY A 73 6.66 13.00 -2.40
CA GLY A 73 6.77 14.33 -3.00
C GLY A 73 7.99 14.54 -3.91
N ILE A 74 8.76 13.48 -4.19
CA ILE A 74 9.94 13.54 -5.06
C ILE A 74 9.47 13.78 -6.50
N LYS A 75 9.75 14.97 -7.04
CA LYS A 75 9.35 15.35 -8.40
C LYS A 75 9.85 14.32 -9.41
N ARG A 76 8.93 13.86 -10.25
CA ARG A 76 9.23 12.98 -11.39
C ARG A 76 9.66 13.82 -12.59
N SER A 77 10.49 13.23 -13.45
CA SER A 77 10.76 13.82 -14.75
C SER A 77 9.57 13.66 -15.68
N GLU A 78 9.44 14.54 -16.67
CA GLU A 78 8.45 14.42 -17.74
C GLU A 78 8.50 13.06 -18.44
N ARG A 79 9.71 12.55 -18.67
CA ARG A 79 9.91 11.19 -19.21
C ARG A 79 9.27 10.12 -18.32
N SER A 80 9.37 10.25 -17.00
CA SER A 80 8.74 9.30 -16.08
C SER A 80 7.23 9.47 -16.01
N ASN A 81 6.72 10.70 -16.11
CA ASN A 81 5.28 10.99 -16.07
C ASN A 81 4.53 10.31 -17.21
N ASN A 82 5.14 10.27 -18.40
CA ASN A 82 4.54 9.72 -19.61
C ASN A 82 4.67 8.19 -19.74
N ARG A 83 5.36 7.51 -18.81
CA ARG A 83 5.40 6.05 -18.82
C ARG A 83 4.07 5.46 -18.33
N PRO A 84 3.68 4.28 -18.82
CA PRO A 84 2.63 3.48 -18.18
C PRO A 84 2.92 3.32 -16.69
N ALA A 85 1.87 3.34 -15.88
CA ALA A 85 1.96 3.15 -14.44
C ALA A 85 2.73 1.86 -14.09
#